data_AF-A0A6J5G5Z3-F1
#
_entry.id   AF-A0A6J5G5Z3-F1
#
_cell.length_a   1.000
_cell.length_b   1.000
_cell.length_c   1.000
_cell.angle_alpha   90.00
_cell.angle_beta   90.00
_cell.angle_gamma   90.00
#
_symmetry.space_group_name_H-M   'P 1'
#
loop_
_entity.id
_entity.type
_entity.pdbx_description
1 polymer ?
#
loop_
_entity_poly.entity_id
_entity_poly.type
_entity_poly.pdbx_seq_one_letter_code
_entity_poly.pdbx_strand_id
1 'polypeptide(L)'
;MLTATIDALQTSPTASFSVGDVVTLKDGGPRMTVTYSGPVALNPGDWLICEWFDEYGELRREMFAPANVRAEPRSIPAGSVRWQQISRAA
;
A
#
# COMPACT_ATOMS: atom_id res chain seq x y z
N MET A 1 -38.16 -4.97 17.26
CA MET A 1 -36.81 -5.53 17.55
C MET A 1 -36.20 -5.93 16.23
N LEU A 2 -35.33 -5.09 15.66
CA LEU A 2 -34.72 -5.32 14.34
C LEU A 2 -33.33 -5.90 14.57
N THR A 3 -33.19 -7.22 14.47
CA THR A 3 -31.88 -7.89 14.58
C THR A 3 -31.29 -7.98 13.18
N ALA A 4 -30.43 -7.02 12.81
CA ALA A 4 -29.60 -7.13 11.63
C ALA A 4 -28.36 -7.95 11.99
N THR A 5 -28.39 -9.23 11.64
CA THR A 5 -27.23 -10.11 11.70
C THR A 5 -26.28 -9.71 10.57
N ILE A 6 -25.30 -8.86 10.87
CA ILE A 6 -24.17 -8.61 9.97
C ILE A 6 -23.20 -9.76 10.21
N ASP A 7 -23.38 -10.84 9.46
CA ASP A 7 -22.42 -11.92 9.41
C ASP A 7 -22.25 -12.34 7.96
N ALA A 8 -21.27 -11.74 7.27
CA ALA A 8 -20.67 -12.28 6.05
C ALA A 8 -19.45 -11.44 5.61
N LEU A 9 -18.28 -12.04 5.79
CA LEU A 9 -17.20 -12.08 4.80
C LEU A 9 -16.35 -10.80 4.60
N GLN A 10 -15.55 -10.46 5.60
CA GLN A 10 -14.22 -9.91 5.34
C GLN A 10 -13.13 -10.90 5.79
N THR A 11 -13.29 -12.17 5.46
CA THR A 11 -12.10 -12.97 5.15
C THR A 11 -11.66 -12.50 3.78
N SER A 12 -10.90 -11.40 3.72
CA SER A 12 -10.32 -10.95 2.47
C SER A 12 -9.63 -12.15 1.86
N PRO A 13 -10.03 -12.65 0.65
CA PRO A 13 -9.17 -13.57 -0.07
C PRO A 13 -7.80 -12.89 -0.09
N THR A 14 -6.73 -13.59 0.29
CA THR A 14 -5.35 -13.06 0.31
C THR A 14 -5.22 -12.07 -0.82
N ALA A 15 -5.28 -10.77 -0.51
CA ALA A 15 -5.64 -9.78 -1.53
C ALA A 15 -4.54 -9.88 -2.59
N SER A 16 -4.91 -10.34 -3.78
CA SER A 16 -3.94 -10.55 -4.85
C SER A 16 -3.52 -9.16 -5.32
N PHE A 17 -2.39 -8.68 -4.82
CA PHE A 17 -1.84 -7.40 -5.21
C PHE A 17 -1.42 -7.47 -6.68
N SER A 18 -1.72 -6.39 -7.40
CA SER A 18 -1.37 -6.20 -8.80
C SER A 18 -0.39 -5.05 -8.95
N VAL A 19 0.37 -5.05 -10.06
CA VAL A 19 1.21 -3.91 -10.41
C VAL A 19 0.35 -2.63 -10.50
N GLY A 20 0.82 -1.55 -9.88
CA GLY A 20 0.11 -0.27 -9.76
C GLY A 20 -0.78 -0.15 -8.52
N ASP A 21 -0.91 -1.19 -7.69
CA ASP A 21 -1.52 -1.05 -6.37
C ASP A 21 -0.69 -0.16 -5.47
N VAL A 22 -1.38 0.65 -4.65
CA VAL A 22 -0.74 1.41 -3.59
C VAL A 22 -0.92 0.66 -2.28
N VAL A 23 0.16 0.46 -1.57
CA VAL A 23 0.21 -0.33 -0.33
C VAL A 23 1.01 0.39 0.75
N THR A 24 0.76 0.03 2.00
CA THR A 24 1.60 0.42 3.14
C THR A 24 1.96 -0.83 3.93
N LEU A 25 3.10 -0.85 4.61
CA LEU A 25 3.37 -1.87 5.62
C LEU A 25 2.31 -1.81 6.72
N LYS A 26 1.93 -2.98 7.25
CA LYS A 26 0.97 -3.08 8.34
C LYS A 26 1.42 -2.31 9.59
N ASP A 27 2.73 -2.32 9.86
CA ASP A 27 3.35 -1.61 10.97
C ASP A 27 3.49 -0.08 10.74
N GLY A 28 3.02 0.41 9.58
CA GLY A 28 3.13 1.82 9.18
C GLY A 28 4.36 2.10 8.31
N GLY A 29 4.52 3.35 7.89
CA GLY A 29 5.59 3.76 6.98
C GLY A 29 5.06 4.46 5.73
N PRO A 30 5.92 4.64 4.70
CA PRO A 30 5.55 5.34 3.50
C PRO A 30 4.54 4.55 2.66
N ARG A 31 3.75 5.28 1.87
CA ARG A 31 2.91 4.68 0.83
C ARG A 31 3.81 4.25 -0.33
N MET A 32 3.68 2.99 -0.74
CA MET A 32 4.48 2.38 -1.78
C MET A 32 3.61 1.94 -2.95
N THR A 33 4.18 1.89 -4.15
CA THR A 33 3.54 1.36 -5.35
C THR A 33 4.11 0.00 -5.67
N VAL A 34 3.24 -0.99 -5.89
CA VAL A 34 3.64 -2.32 -6.34
C VAL A 34 4.12 -2.24 -7.79
N THR A 35 5.38 -2.59 -8.03
CA THR A 35 5.99 -2.65 -9.38
C THR A 35 6.16 -4.09 -9.88
N TYR A 36 6.05 -5.07 -9.00
CA TYR A 36 6.02 -6.50 -9.32
C TYR A 36 5.17 -7.28 -8.32
N SER A 37 4.48 -8.31 -8.79
CA SER A 37 3.73 -9.26 -7.97
C SER A 37 3.89 -10.67 -8.55
N GLY A 38 4.42 -11.60 -7.77
CA GLY A 38 4.59 -12.99 -8.19
C GLY A 38 5.78 -13.71 -7.54
N PRO A 39 6.11 -14.92 -8.02
CA PRO A 39 7.18 -15.74 -7.45
C PRO A 39 8.59 -15.22 -7.81
N VAL A 40 9.53 -15.33 -6.88
CA VAL A 40 10.94 -14.96 -7.11
C VAL A 40 11.86 -16.18 -7.00
N ALA A 41 12.97 -16.17 -7.74
CA ALA A 41 13.82 -17.35 -7.94
C ALA A 41 14.39 -17.99 -6.66
N LEU A 42 14.61 -17.18 -5.60
CA LEU A 42 15.32 -17.61 -4.38
C LEU A 42 14.43 -17.64 -3.13
N ASN A 43 13.15 -17.26 -3.22
CA ASN A 43 12.24 -17.28 -2.08
C ASN A 43 10.90 -17.90 -2.50
N PRO A 44 10.45 -18.99 -1.85
CA PRO A 44 9.18 -19.61 -2.18
C PRO A 44 8.00 -18.67 -1.87
N GLY A 45 6.91 -18.88 -2.60
CA GLY A 45 5.69 -18.07 -2.47
C GLY A 45 5.69 -16.80 -3.32
N ASP A 46 4.60 -16.05 -3.23
CA ASP A 46 4.45 -14.77 -3.93
C ASP A 46 5.10 -13.64 -3.14
N TRP A 47 5.76 -12.76 -3.87
CA TRP A 47 6.44 -11.58 -3.35
C TRP A 47 6.03 -10.35 -4.12
N LEU A 48 6.02 -9.22 -3.41
CA LEU A 48 5.83 -7.91 -4.00
C LEU A 48 7.17 -7.23 -4.08
N ILE A 49 7.41 -6.54 -5.18
CA ILE A 49 8.43 -5.49 -5.21
C ILE A 49 7.70 -4.16 -5.20
N CYS A 50 8.02 -3.34 -4.21
CA CYS A 50 7.36 -2.07 -3.96
C CYS A 50 8.38 -0.94 -4.08
N GLU A 51 7.95 0.19 -4.65
CA GLU A 51 8.74 1.41 -4.79
C GLU A 51 8.06 2.59 -4.09
N TRP A 52 8.85 3.46 -3.46
CA TRP A 52 8.39 4.68 -2.80
C TRP A 52 9.48 5.74 -2.79
N PHE A 53 9.11 6.97 -2.47
CA PHE A 53 10.08 8.02 -2.17
C PHE A 53 10.26 8.14 -0.66
N ASP A 54 11.52 8.17 -0.21
CA ASP A 54 11.81 8.41 1.21
C ASP A 54 11.64 9.89 1.60
N GLU A 55 12.01 10.23 2.83
CA GLU A 55 11.91 11.59 3.37
C GLU A 55 12.79 12.62 2.65
N TYR A 56 13.80 12.18 1.91
CA TYR A 56 14.67 13.03 1.10
C TYR A 56 14.19 13.12 -0.36
N GLY A 57 13.12 12.41 -0.72
CA GLY A 57 12.62 12.35 -2.08
C GLY A 57 13.42 11.40 -2.98
N GLU A 58 14.23 10.50 -2.40
CA GLU A 58 14.97 9.50 -3.18
C GLU A 58 14.10 8.27 -3.44
N LEU A 59 14.21 7.71 -4.64
CA LEU A 59 13.49 6.49 -5.00
C LEU A 59 14.09 5.29 -4.25
N ARG A 60 13.24 4.62 -3.48
CA ARG A 60 13.53 3.39 -2.75
C ARG A 60 12.76 2.23 -3.36
N ARG A 61 13.33 1.03 -3.25
CA ARG A 61 12.76 -0.22 -3.76
C ARG A 61 13.07 -1.35 -2.79
N GLU A 62 12.07 -2.14 -2.45
CA GLU A 62 12.23 -3.28 -1.53
C GLU A 62 11.22 -4.39 -1.82
N MET A 63 11.55 -5.60 -1.37
CA MET A 63 10.74 -6.80 -1.54
C MET A 63 10.00 -7.14 -0.25
N PHE A 64 8.68 -7.34 -0.34
CA PHE A 64 7.82 -7.63 0.80
C PHE A 64 6.94 -8.86 0.57
N ALA A 65 6.69 -9.61 1.64
CA ALA A 65 5.65 -10.61 1.63
C ALA A 65 4.28 -9.93 1.56
N PRO A 66 3.32 -10.43 0.76
CA PRO A 66 1.95 -9.89 0.71
C PRO A 66 1.28 -9.78 2.08
N ALA A 67 1.62 -10.68 3.01
CA ALA A 67 1.10 -10.68 4.37
C ALA A 67 1.53 -9.47 5.21
N ASN A 68 2.60 -8.77 4.83
CA ASN A 68 3.17 -7.65 5.60
C ASN A 68 2.61 -6.30 5.16
N VAL A 69 1.85 -6.25 4.07
CA VAL A 69 1.29 -5.01 3.53
C VAL A 69 -0.23 -4.99 3.62
N ARG A 70 -0.80 -3.78 3.52
CA ARG A 70 -2.23 -3.54 3.34
C ARG A 70 -2.44 -2.67 2.11
N ALA A 71 -3.55 -2.89 1.41
CA ALA A 71 -3.96 -2.02 0.31
C ALA A 71 -4.36 -0.63 0.82
N GLU A 72 -3.97 0.40 0.07
CA GLU A 72 -4.36 1.79 0.30
C GLU A 72 -5.21 2.29 -0.88
N PRO A 73 -6.13 3.23 -0.66
CA PRO A 73 -6.87 3.87 -1.74
C PRO A 73 -5.90 4.51 -2.74
N ARG A 74 -6.00 4.16 -4.03
CA ARG A 74 -5.15 4.73 -5.10
C ARG A 74 -5.36 6.25 -5.24
N SER A 75 -6.54 6.74 -4.87
CA SER A 75 -6.84 8.17 -4.80
C SER A 75 -6.44 8.73 -3.44
N ILE A 76 -5.66 9.82 -3.41
CA ILE A 76 -5.58 10.65 -2.22
C ILE A 76 -6.87 11.49 -2.22
N PRO A 77 -7.79 11.31 -1.26
CA PRO A 77 -8.99 12.13 -1.24
C PRO A 77 -8.57 13.59 -1.04
N ALA A 78 -9.25 14.52 -1.72
CA ALA A 78 -8.90 15.93 -1.70
C ALA A 78 -8.77 16.50 -0.27
N GLY A 79 -9.53 15.96 0.70
CA GLY A 79 -9.45 16.32 2.11
C GLY A 79 -8.21 15.82 2.88
N SER A 80 -7.43 14.88 2.33
CA SER A 80 -6.19 14.37 2.94
C SER A 80 -4.93 15.09 2.45
N VAL A 81 -5.05 15.99 1.46
CA VAL A 81 -3.93 16.83 1.00
C VAL A 81 -3.70 17.96 2.00
N ARG A 82 -2.68 17.81 2.85
CA ARG A 82 -2.23 18.90 3.73
C ARG A 82 -1.33 19.84 2.93
N TRP A 83 -1.90 20.94 2.43
CA TRP A 83 -1.24 22.03 1.68
C TRP A 83 -0.26 22.87 2.52
N GLN A 84 0.56 22.25 3.38
CA GLN A 84 1.51 23.04 4.16
C GLN A 84 2.81 23.23 3.39
N GLN A 85 3.00 24.48 2.97
CA GLN A 85 4.30 25.13 2.74
C GLN A 85 4.88 25.07 1.32
N ILE A 86 4.13 25.53 0.32
CA ILE A 86 4.75 26.30 -0.76
C ILE A 86 5.01 27.70 -0.19
N SER A 87 6.12 27.86 0.54
CA SER A 87 6.62 29.20 0.86
C SER A 87 6.86 29.91 -0.46
N ARG A 88 6.10 30.95 -0.74
CA ARG A 88 6.46 31.92 -1.78
C ARG A 88 7.84 32.46 -1.43
N ALA A 89 8.87 32.08 -2.19
CA ALA A 89 10.06 32.91 -2.29
C ALA A 89 9.60 34.18 -3.02
N ALA A 90 9.53 35.28 -2.27
CA ALA A 90 9.37 36.63 -2.80
C ALA A 90 10.73 37.16 -3.27
#